data_AF-A0A933JMC8-F1
#
_entry.id   AF-A0A933JMC8-F1
#
_cell.length_a   1.000
_cell.length_b   1.000
_cell.length_c   1.000
_cell.angle_alpha   90.00
_cell.angle_beta   90.00
_cell.angle_gamma   90.00
#
_symmetry.space_group_name_H-M   'P 1'
#
loop_
_entity.id
_entity.type
_entity.pdbx_description
1 polymer ?
#
loop_
_entity_poly.entity_id
_entity_poly.type
_entity_poly.pdbx_seq_one_letter_code
_entity_poly.pdbx_strand_id
1 'polypeptide(L)'
;MSPEQVSGSGVDFRSDLYALGCILHQLVCGEPPFSAPQALTVMMQHLGTPPPANGERPWRDDRTRAGRIGQRPVGVHAPLRTG
;
A
#
# COMPACT_ATOMS: atom_id res chain seq x y z
N MET A 1 2.24 -11.01 -8.48
CA MET A 1 2.37 -12.43 -8.89
C MET A 1 3.74 -12.90 -8.49
N SER A 2 3.91 -14.17 -8.17
CA SER A 2 5.25 -14.72 -7.99
C SER A 2 6.00 -14.82 -9.33
N PRO A 3 7.34 -14.83 -9.33
CA PRO A 3 8.13 -14.96 -10.56
C PRO A 3 7.75 -16.20 -11.37
N GLU A 4 7.55 -17.34 -10.70
CA GLU A 4 7.18 -18.61 -11.30
C GLU A 4 5.77 -18.62 -11.91
N GLN A 5 4.83 -17.85 -11.34
CA GLN A 5 3.52 -17.63 -11.95
C GLN A 5 3.62 -16.81 -13.24
N VAL A 6 4.51 -15.82 -13.29
CA VAL A 6 4.71 -14.97 -14.48
C VAL A 6 5.43 -15.74 -15.57
N SER A 7 6.42 -16.57 -15.22
CA SER A 7 7.17 -17.38 -16.19
C SER A 7 6.42 -18.63 -16.68
N GLY A 8 5.24 -18.94 -16.12
CA GLY A 8 4.51 -20.17 -16.42
C GLY A 8 5.24 -21.43 -15.95
N SER A 9 6.14 -21.30 -14.98
CA SER A 9 6.84 -22.43 -14.37
C SER A 9 5.93 -23.14 -13.37
N GLY A 10 6.36 -24.31 -12.88
CA GLY A 10 5.61 -25.06 -11.87
C GLY A 10 5.36 -24.18 -10.63
N VAL A 11 4.09 -23.93 -10.32
CA VAL A 11 3.66 -23.16 -9.15
C VAL A 11 3.55 -24.10 -7.95
N ASP A 12 4.24 -23.75 -6.87
CA ASP A 12 4.16 -24.48 -5.60
C ASP A 12 3.92 -23.50 -4.42
N PHE A 13 3.99 -23.99 -3.19
CA PHE A 13 3.73 -23.21 -1.96
C PHE A 13 4.65 -21.99 -1.80
N ARG A 14 5.78 -21.91 -2.51
CA ARG A 14 6.70 -20.76 -2.46
C ARG A 14 6.07 -19.52 -3.09
N SER A 15 5.10 -19.68 -3.99
CA SER A 15 4.34 -18.56 -4.55
C SER A 15 3.56 -17.81 -3.47
N ASP A 16 3.00 -18.52 -2.50
CA ASP A 16 2.29 -17.91 -1.37
C ASP A 16 3.27 -17.18 -0.45
N LEU A 17 4.46 -17.74 -0.22
CA LEU A 17 5.52 -17.07 0.56
C LEU A 17 5.98 -15.78 -0.13
N TYR A 18 6.10 -15.80 -1.46
CA TYR A 18 6.42 -14.61 -2.24
C TYR A 18 5.33 -13.54 -2.13
N ALA A 19 4.06 -13.94 -2.26
CA ALA A 19 2.91 -13.03 -2.10
C ALA A 19 2.87 -12.43 -0.69
N LEU A 20 3.10 -13.23 0.35
CA LEU A 20 3.21 -12.76 1.73
C LEU A 20 4.36 -11.75 1.88
N GLY A 21 5.52 -12.00 1.29
CA GLY A 21 6.64 -11.05 1.28
C GLY A 21 6.28 -9.70 0.64
N CYS A 22 5.53 -9.71 -0.47
CA CYS A 22 5.05 -8.48 -1.10
C CYS A 22 4.07 -7.71 -0.19
N ILE A 23 3.17 -8.42 0.49
CA ILE A 23 2.24 -7.82 1.45
C ILE A 23 2.99 -7.22 2.64
N LEU A 24 3.95 -7.95 3.21
CA LEU A 24 4.76 -7.46 4.31
C LEU A 24 5.56 -6.21 3.90
N HIS A 25 6.15 -6.19 2.70
CA HIS A 25 6.78 -4.98 2.16
C HIS A 25 5.78 -3.80 2.09
N GLN A 26 4.58 -4.03 1.57
CA GLN A 26 3.53 -3.01 1.51
C GLN A 26 3.12 -2.49 2.90
N LEU A 27 3.04 -3.36 3.90
CA LEU A 27 2.69 -2.97 5.27
C LEU A 27 3.81 -2.17 5.95
N VAL A 28 5.07 -2.53 5.71
CA VAL A 28 6.23 -1.87 6.32
C VAL A 28 6.60 -0.57 5.61
N CYS A 29 6.62 -0.57 4.27
CA CYS A 29 7.09 0.54 3.44
C CYS A 29 5.96 1.49 2.99
N GLY A 30 4.70 1.08 3.15
CA GLY A 30 3.53 1.84 2.71
C GLY A 30 3.22 1.78 1.21
N GLU A 31 4.01 1.03 0.43
CA GLU A 31 3.79 0.76 -1.00
C GLU A 31 4.27 -0.66 -1.39
N PRO A 32 3.73 -1.26 -2.46
CA PRO A 32 4.13 -2.61 -2.85
C PRO A 32 5.57 -2.56 -3.40
N PRO A 33 6.30 -3.68 -3.38
CA PRO A 33 7.70 -3.69 -3.83
C PRO A 33 7.85 -3.25 -5.30
N PHE A 34 6.82 -3.48 -6.12
CA PHE A 34 6.79 -3.09 -7.53
C PHE A 34 5.45 -2.43 -7.86
N SER A 35 5.51 -1.30 -8.55
CA SER A 35 4.34 -0.55 -9.03
C SER A 35 4.69 0.14 -10.34
N ALA A 36 3.82 0.01 -11.33
CA ALA A 36 3.96 0.65 -12.63
C ALA A 36 2.57 0.89 -13.26
N PRO A 37 2.42 1.85 -14.19
CA PRO A 37 1.12 2.15 -14.78
C PRO A 37 0.54 0.99 -15.62
N GLN A 38 1.39 0.12 -16.18
CA GLN A 38 0.96 -1.05 -16.93
C GLN A 38 1.20 -2.33 -16.14
N ALA A 39 0.19 -3.22 -16.11
CA ALA A 39 0.27 -4.48 -15.39
C ALA A 39 1.42 -5.39 -15.88
N LEU A 40 1.66 -5.44 -17.19
CA LEU A 40 2.76 -6.21 -17.77
C LEU A 40 4.12 -5.76 -17.23
N THR A 41 4.31 -4.46 -17.02
CA THR A 41 5.56 -3.90 -16.45
C THR A 41 5.77 -4.40 -15.03
N VAL A 42 4.71 -4.44 -14.20
CA VAL A 42 4.79 -5.00 -12.83
C VAL A 42 5.14 -6.49 -12.87
N MET A 43 4.54 -7.26 -13.79
CA MET A 43 4.87 -8.68 -13.96
C MET A 43 6.34 -8.88 -14.32
N MET A 44 6.88 -8.06 -15.22
CA MET A 44 8.29 -8.13 -15.61
C MET A 44 9.24 -7.76 -14.47
N GLN A 45 8.87 -6.80 -13.63
CA GLN A 45 9.65 -6.45 -12.43
C GLN A 45 9.79 -7.65 -11.48
N HIS A 46 8.71 -8.41 -11.29
CA HIS A 46 8.74 -9.63 -10.48
C HIS A 46 9.72 -10.71 -11.00
N LEU A 47 10.08 -10.72 -12.29
CA LEU A 47 10.98 -11.75 -12.86
C LEU A 47 12.46 -11.51 -12.57
N GLY A 48 12.90 -10.27 -12.38
CA GLY A 48 14.34 -9.99 -12.31
C GLY A 48 14.76 -8.63 -11.76
N THR A 49 13.84 -7.80 -11.30
CA THR A 49 14.19 -6.53 -10.65
C THR A 49 14.41 -6.77 -9.15
N PRO A 50 15.53 -6.33 -8.56
CA PRO A 50 15.69 -6.38 -7.12
C PRO A 50 14.65 -5.45 -6.46
N PRO A 51 14.02 -5.87 -5.34
CA PRO A 51 13.09 -4.99 -4.63
C PRO A 51 13.82 -3.73 -4.12
N PRO A 52 13.15 -2.57 -4.08
CA PRO A 52 13.74 -1.33 -3.60
C PRO A 52 14.22 -1.48 -2.15
N ALA A 53 15.32 -0.78 -1.81
CA ALA A 53 15.87 -0.83 -0.46
C ALA A 53 14.94 -0.14 0.55
N ASN A 54 14.78 -0.75 1.73
CA ASN A 54 13.86 -0.31 2.79
C ASN A 54 14.23 1.05 3.45
N GLY A 55 15.29 1.74 2.98
CA GLY A 55 16.06 2.69 3.77
C GLY A 55 15.60 4.15 3.83
N GLU A 56 14.59 4.57 3.05
CA GLU A 56 14.34 6.01 2.85
C GLU A 56 12.91 6.48 3.11
N ARG A 57 12.07 5.66 3.75
CA ARG A 57 10.71 6.08 4.08
C ARG A 57 10.52 6.06 5.59
N PRO A 58 10.75 7.18 6.30
CA PRO A 58 10.36 7.27 7.71
C PRO A 58 8.88 6.93 7.79
N TRP A 59 8.55 6.01 8.70
CA TRP A 59 7.18 5.63 9.04
C TRP A 59 6.30 6.88 8.99
N ARG A 60 5.38 6.91 8.00
CA ARG A 60 4.60 8.10 7.66
C ARG A 60 3.77 8.48 8.89
N ASP A 61 4.17 9.53 9.59
CA ASP A 61 3.44 10.09 10.71
C ASP A 61 1.99 10.37 10.29
N ASP A 62 1.07 9.57 10.82
CA ASP A 62 -0.36 9.52 10.49
C ASP A 62 -1.09 10.85 10.80
N ARG A 63 -0.40 11.83 11.40
CA ARG A 63 -0.95 13.17 11.68
C ARG A 63 -1.38 13.96 10.44
N THR A 64 -0.98 13.58 9.22
CA THR A 64 -1.36 14.29 7.99
C THR A 64 -2.55 13.71 7.22
N ARG A 65 -3.08 12.53 7.57
CA ARG A 65 -4.27 11.96 6.92
C ARG A 65 -5.57 12.15 7.72
N ALA A 66 -5.48 12.60 8.97
CA ALA A 66 -6.62 12.92 9.83
C ALA A 66 -7.51 14.09 9.32
N GLY A 67 -7.18 14.73 8.19
CA GLY A 67 -7.98 15.82 7.62
C GLY A 67 -9.16 15.42 6.73
N ARG A 68 -9.36 14.14 6.40
CA ARG A 68 -10.40 13.72 5.41
C ARG A 68 -11.47 12.76 5.94
N ILE A 69 -11.36 12.28 7.18
CA ILE A 69 -12.36 11.42 7.82
C ILE A 69 -12.89 12.08 9.08
N GLY A 70 -13.62 13.19 8.93
CA GLY A 70 -14.19 13.88 10.09
C GLY A 70 -14.66 15.31 9.90
N GLN A 71 -15.11 15.73 8.71
CA GLN A 71 -15.93 16.95 8.63
C GLN A 71 -17.39 16.59 8.94
N ARG A 72 -17.68 16.39 10.24
CA ARG A 72 -19.05 16.52 10.75
C ARG A 72 -19.23 18.00 11.08
N PRO A 73 -20.24 18.70 10.54
CA PRO A 73 -20.54 20.05 10.99
C PRO A 73 -20.97 19.95 12.46
N VAL A 74 -20.14 20.49 13.36
CA VAL A 74 -20.49 20.65 14.77
C VAL A 74 -21.66 21.63 14.79
N GLY A 75 -22.81 21.17 15.30
CA GLY A 75 -24.03 21.96 15.38
C GLY A 75 -23.77 23.29 16.07
N VAL A 76 -24.13 24.38 15.38
CA VAL A 76 -24.17 25.72 15.95
C VAL A 76 -25.31 25.72 16.96
N HIS A 77 -25.00 25.60 18.25
CA HIS A 77 -25.96 25.93 19.30
C HIS A 77 -26.25 27.43 19.23
N ALA A 78 -27.37 27.79 18.62
CA ALA A 78 -27.93 29.13 18.70
C ALA A 78 -28.40 29.40 20.15
N PRO A 79 -27.99 30.50 20.80
CA PRO A 79 -28.57 30.87 22.08
C PRO A 79 -30.01 31.36 21.87
N LEU A 80 -30.94 30.77 22.63
CA LEU A 80 -32.32 31.25 22.73
C LEU A 80 -32.30 32.70 23.23
N ARG A 81 -32.66 33.64 22.36
CA ARG A 81 -32.96 35.02 22.76
C ARG A 81 -34.21 34.99 23.61
N THR A 82 -34.07 35.34 24.89
CA THR A 82 -35.17 35.79 25.72
C THR A 82 -35.52 37.23 25.31
N GLY A 83 -36.80 37.47 25.04
CA GLY A 83 -37.38 38.77 24.71
C GLY A 83 -38.87 38.62 24.51
#